data_AF-A0A382NCJ0-F1
#
_entry.id   AF-A0A382NCJ0-F1
#
_cell.length_a   1.000
_cell.length_b   1.000
_cell.length_c   1.000
_cell.angle_alpha   90.00
_cell.angle_beta   90.00
_cell.angle_gamma   90.00
#
_symmetry.space_group_name_H-M   'P 1'
#
loop_
_entity.id
_entity.type
_entity.pdbx_description
1 polymer ?
#
loop_
_entity_poly.entity_id
_entity_poly.type
_entity_poly.pdbx_seq_one_letter_code
_entity_poly.pdbx_strand_id
1 'polypeptide(L)' 'VARIANTGRPKTLVLYHQLYFGVGDEELVEEVRAAGYAGPLVSGQDFDVFQVNPPIVYYR' A
#
# COMPACT_ATOMS: atom_id res chain seq x y z
N VAL A 1 9.70 -0.23 3.48
CA VAL A 1 8.31 0.27 3.63
C VAL A 1 7.63 -0.20 4.93
N ALA A 2 7.63 -1.50 5.25
CA ALA A 2 6.93 -2.08 6.40
C ALA A 2 7.11 -1.34 7.74
N ARG A 3 8.36 -0.98 8.10
CA ARG A 3 8.65 -0.21 9.33
C ARG A 3 7.86 1.09 9.42
N ILE A 4 7.84 1.88 8.34
CA ILE A 4 7.13 3.17 8.30
C ILE A 4 5.62 2.94 8.38
N ALA A 5 5.10 1.94 7.67
CA ALA A 5 3.70 1.59 7.69
C ALA A 5 3.23 1.13 9.08
N ASN A 6 4.05 0.37 9.80
CA ASN A 6 3.78 -0.02 11.19
C ASN A 6 3.74 1.18 12.15
N THR A 7 4.60 2.18 11.94
CA THR A 7 4.53 3.45 12.68
C THR A 7 3.27 4.26 12.34
N GLY A 8 2.95 4.39 11.05
CA GLY A 8 1.83 5.20 10.58
C GLY A 8 0.45 4.59 10.78
N ARG A 9 0.37 3.26 10.92
CA ARG A 9 -0.87 2.48 11.11
C ARG A 9 -1.98 2.90 10.11
N PRO A 10 -1.70 2.89 8.79
CA PRO A 10 -2.72 3.27 7.82
C PRO A 10 -3.85 2.24 7.82
N LYS A 11 -5.06 2.68 7.45
CA LYS A 11 -6.18 1.76 7.20
C LYS A 11 -5.87 0.81 6.03
N THR A 12 -5.19 1.32 5.00
CA THR A 12 -4.68 0.55 3.86
C THR A 12 -3.36 1.14 3.40
N LEU A 13 -2.36 0.29 3.19
CA LEU A 13 -1.10 0.63 2.52
C LEU A 13 -1.22 0.30 1.03
N VAL A 14 -1.03 1.30 0.17
CA VAL A 14 -0.98 1.13 -1.28
C VAL A 14 0.47 1.34 -1.73
N LEU A 15 1.07 0.32 -2.35
CA LEU A 15 2.37 0.45 -3.00
C LEU A 15 2.17 1.06 -4.39
N TYR A 16 2.96 2.09 -4.73
CA TYR A 16 2.96 2.71 -6.04
C TYR A 16 4.37 3.24 -6.41
N HIS A 17 4.62 3.52 -7.69
CA HIS A 17 5.91 3.96 -8.25
C HIS A 17 7.05 2.92 -8.14
N GLN A 18 6.78 1.65 -8.42
CA GLN A 18 7.82 0.62 -8.44
C GLN A 18 8.55 0.56 -9.78
N LEU A 19 9.87 0.37 -9.69
CA LEU A 19 10.66 -0.18 -10.77
C LEU A 19 10.83 -1.67 -10.48
N TYR A 20 10.20 -2.51 -11.30
CA TYR A 20 10.11 -3.94 -11.03
C TYR A 20 11.44 -4.68 -11.14
N PHE A 21 12.38 -4.25 -11.98
CA PHE A 21 13.69 -4.91 -12.13
C PHE A 21 13.66 -6.46 -12.24
N GLY A 22 12.58 -7.03 -12.80
CA GLY A 22 12.39 -8.47 -12.94
C GLY A 22 11.53 -9.14 -11.85
N VAL A 23 11.12 -8.41 -10.82
CA VAL A 23 10.15 -8.89 -9.81
C VAL A 23 8.72 -8.48 -10.17
N GLY A 24 7.72 -9.18 -9.66
CA GLY A 24 6.30 -8.87 -9.85
C GLY A 24 5.66 -8.13 -8.67
N ASP A 25 4.39 -7.76 -8.81
CA ASP A 25 3.61 -7.16 -7.73
C ASP A 25 3.46 -8.07 -6.52
N GLU A 26 3.27 -9.37 -6.76
CA GLU A 26 3.11 -10.38 -5.72
C GLU A 26 4.37 -10.46 -4.85
N GLU A 27 5.54 -10.48 -5.48
CA GLU A 27 6.83 -10.57 -4.79
C GLU A 27 7.08 -9.32 -3.93
N LEU A 28 6.76 -8.13 -4.45
CA LEU A 28 6.86 -6.89 -3.67
C LEU A 28 5.91 -6.87 -2.46
N VAL A 29 4.70 -7.41 -2.62
CA VAL A 29 3.77 -7.58 -1.50
C VAL A 29 4.34 -8.55 -0.48
N GLU A 30 4.87 -9.69 -0.92
CA GLU A 30 5.50 -10.70 -0.06
C GLU A 30 6.68 -10.13 0.73
N GLU A 31 7.55 -9.32 0.12
CA GLU A 31 8.64 -8.65 0.84
C GLU A 31 8.13 -7.78 2.00
N VAL A 32 7.05 -7.02 1.76
CA VAL A 32 6.45 -6.17 2.80
C VAL A 32 5.80 -7.01 3.90
N ARG A 33 5.20 -8.16 3.55
CA ARG A 33 4.67 -9.15 4.52
C ARG A 33 5.79 -9.77 5.35
N ALA A 34 6.85 -10.26 4.71
CA ALA A 34 8.00 -10.85 5.36
C ALA A 34 8.70 -9.86 6.29
N ALA A 35 8.69 -8.57 5.95
CA ALA A 35 9.18 -7.49 6.81
C ALA A 35 8.23 -7.11 7.97
N GLY A 36 7.14 -7.87 8.18
CA GLY A 36 6.29 -7.79 9.37
C GLY A 36 5.16 -6.77 9.30
N TYR A 37 4.71 -6.35 8.11
CA TYR A 37 3.49 -5.55 7.97
C TYR A 37 2.27 -6.46 7.79
N ALA A 38 1.38 -6.48 8.79
CA ALA A 38 0.18 -7.31 8.80
C ALA A 38 -1.12 -6.57 8.39
N GLY A 39 -1.06 -5.24 8.20
CA GLY A 39 -2.24 -4.45 7.83
C GLY A 39 -2.69 -4.64 6.37
N PRO A 40 -3.84 -4.08 5.96
CA PRO A 40 -4.28 -4.16 4.56
C PRO A 40 -3.24 -3.56 3.61
N LEU A 41 -2.86 -4.31 2.58
CA LEU A 41 -1.78 -3.99 1.64
C LEU A 41 -2.22 -4.36 0.22
N VAL A 42 -1.91 -3.51 -0.74
CA VAL A 42 -2.13 -3.74 -2.16
C VAL A 42 -0.99 -3.13 -2.97
N SER A 43 -0.60 -3.78 -4.07
CA SER A 43 0.19 -3.14 -5.12
C SER A 43 -0.78 -2.45 -6.07
N GLY A 44 -0.76 -1.11 -6.09
CA GLY A 44 -1.75 -0.32 -6.81
C GLY A 44 -1.56 -0.42 -8.31
N GLN A 45 -2.64 -0.68 -9.03
CA GLN A 45 -2.67 -0.74 -10.48
C GLN A 45 -3.22 0.57 -11.06
N ASP A 46 -2.90 0.82 -12.33
CA ASP A 46 -3.47 1.94 -13.06
C ASP A 46 -5.00 1.89 -13.01
N PHE A 47 -5.61 3.03 -12.68
CA PHE A 47 -7.05 3.23 -12.51
C PHE A 47 -7.69 2.52 -11.31
N ASP A 48 -6.91 1.97 -10.36
CA ASP A 48 -7.48 1.53 -9.09
C ASP A 48 -8.16 2.68 -8.34
N VAL A 49 -9.33 2.39 -7.75
CA VAL A 49 -10.10 3.34 -6.95
C VAL A 49 -10.32 2.75 -5.55
N PHE A 50 -9.86 3.48 -4.53
CA PHE A 50 -10.01 3.08 -3.14
C PHE A 50 -11.04 3.96 -2.43
N GLN A 51 -12.09 3.33 -1.90
CA GLN A 51 -13.07 4.03 -1.07
C GLN A 51 -12.51 4.26 0.34
N VAL A 52 -12.62 5.50 0.82
CA VAL A 52 -12.22 5.89 2.17
C VAL A 52 -13.46 6.24 3.00
N ASN A 53 -13.51 5.74 4.24
CA ASN A 53 -14.61 6.00 5.18
C ASN A 53 -14.06 6.56 6.51
N PRO A 54 -14.47 7.76 6.96
CA PRO A 54 -15.36 8.70 6.26
C PRO A 54 -14.76 9.21 4.94
N PRO A 55 -15.59 9.64 3.98
CA PRO A 55 -15.09 10.27 2.75
C PRO A 55 -14.24 11.48 3.10
N ILE A 56 -13.15 11.69 2.36
CA ILE A 56 -12.32 12.89 2.54
C ILE A 56 -13.14 14.10 2.09
N VAL A 57 -13.48 14.96 3.04
CA VAL A 57 -14.14 16.23 2.77
C VAL A 57 -13.04 17.27 2.56
N TYR A 58 -12.86 17.72 1.32
CA TYR A 58 -12.01 18.87 1.03
C TYR A 58 -12.81 20.14 1.28
N TYR A 59 -12.39 20.93 2.27
CA TYR A 59 -12.89 22.30 2.42
C TYR A 59 -12.29 23.14 1.29
N ARG A 60 -13.15 23.82 0.53
CA ARG A 60 -12.76 24.80 -0.50
C ARG A 60 -12.41 26.13 0.15
#